data_AF-A0A927XSB7-F1
#
_entry.id   AF-A0A927XSB7-F1
#
_cell.length_a   1.000
_cell.length_b   1.000
_cell.length_c   1.000
_cell.angle_alpha   90.00
_cell.angle_beta   90.00
_cell.angle_gamma   90.00
#
_symmetry.space_group_name_H-M   'P 1'
#
loop_
_entity.id
_entity.type
_entity.pdbx_description
1 polymer ?
#
loop_
_entity_poly.entity_id
_entity_poly.type
_entity_poly.pdbx_seq_one_letter_code
_entity_poly.pdbx_strand_id
1 'polypeptide(L)'
;MKNDLPEILHTARAMFDDLTPLATDCGRLCAGRCCQPLEGENTGMLLFPGEAAYYEGLPGYTVKSTPAGELLTCSGECRREDRPLSCRLFPLLPVLRADGVKVATDLRARPVCPLARQGKSALRQEFVQAVRACGRLLAEDENQRRFLMKLTAQQDDLKALRDQFGGGSHV
;
A
#
# COMPACT_ATOMS: atom_id res chain seq x y z
N MET A 1 -25.11 -8.37 6.81
CA MET A 1 -23.87 -9.15 6.99
C MET A 1 -22.78 -8.51 6.16
N LYS A 2 -22.02 -7.59 6.75
CA LYS A 2 -20.76 -7.03 6.25
C LYS A 2 -20.13 -6.43 7.49
N ASN A 3 -19.15 -7.06 8.13
CA ASN A 3 -18.21 -6.43 9.09
C ASN A 3 -17.39 -7.49 9.86
N ASP A 4 -16.76 -8.43 9.15
CA ASP A 4 -15.66 -9.20 9.77
C ASP A 4 -14.31 -8.48 9.63
N LEU A 5 -14.32 -7.25 9.10
CA LEU A 5 -13.14 -6.40 9.07
C LEU A 5 -12.90 -5.84 10.49
N PRO A 6 -11.69 -5.99 11.06
CA PRO A 6 -11.33 -5.39 12.35
C PRO A 6 -11.61 -3.88 12.38
N GLU A 7 -12.13 -3.38 13.50
CA GLU A 7 -12.49 -1.96 13.69
C GLU A 7 -11.32 -1.02 13.34
N ILE A 8 -10.11 -1.38 13.75
CA ILE A 8 -8.91 -0.60 13.43
C ILE A 8 -8.66 -0.46 11.92
N LEU A 9 -9.00 -1.48 11.13
CA LEU A 9 -8.90 -1.46 9.68
C LEU A 9 -10.05 -0.69 9.03
N HIS A 10 -11.25 -0.71 9.62
CA HIS A 10 -12.33 0.20 9.23
C HIS A 10 -11.90 1.66 9.37
N THR A 11 -11.39 2.03 10.56
CA THR A 11 -10.91 3.37 10.84
C THR A 11 -9.76 3.75 9.91
N ALA A 12 -8.77 2.87 9.73
CA ALA A 12 -7.63 3.12 8.86
C ALA A 12 -8.05 3.33 7.39
N ARG A 13 -9.00 2.54 6.87
CA ARG A 13 -9.50 2.71 5.49
C ARG A 13 -10.25 4.02 5.31
N ALA A 14 -11.10 4.38 6.27
CA ALA A 14 -11.93 5.59 6.23
C ALA A 14 -11.11 6.89 6.14
N MET A 15 -9.90 6.90 6.71
CA MET A 15 -8.95 8.03 6.59
C MET A 15 -8.62 8.41 5.13
N PHE A 16 -8.89 7.52 4.18
CA PHE A 16 -8.54 7.68 2.77
C PHE A 16 -9.76 7.62 1.83
N ASP A 17 -10.99 7.75 2.32
CA ASP A 17 -12.18 7.68 1.45
C ASP A 17 -12.17 8.78 0.38
N ASP A 18 -11.87 10.02 0.75
CA ASP A 18 -11.77 11.15 -0.20
C ASP A 18 -10.34 11.71 -0.34
N LEU A 19 -9.36 11.08 0.34
CA LEU A 19 -7.98 11.54 0.36
C LEU A 19 -7.08 10.67 -0.52
N THR A 20 -6.56 11.27 -1.59
CA THR A 20 -5.66 10.65 -2.58
C THR A 20 -4.27 11.30 -2.59
N PRO A 21 -3.26 10.63 -3.18
CA PRO A 21 -1.91 11.19 -3.30
C PRO A 21 -1.83 12.55 -4.02
N LEU A 22 -2.73 12.80 -4.97
CA LEU A 22 -2.88 14.06 -5.71
C LEU A 22 -4.30 14.60 -5.57
N ALA A 23 -4.52 15.88 -5.89
CA ALA A 23 -5.86 16.49 -5.89
C ALA A 23 -6.70 16.01 -7.08
N THR A 24 -6.05 15.60 -8.17
CA THR A 24 -6.66 14.97 -9.34
C THR A 24 -6.41 13.46 -9.33
N ASP A 25 -7.13 12.73 -10.17
CA ASP A 25 -6.86 11.31 -10.38
C ASP A 25 -5.40 11.08 -10.86
N CYS A 26 -4.57 10.49 -9.99
CA CYS A 26 -3.18 10.18 -10.29
C CYS A 26 -3.03 9.09 -11.36
N GLY A 27 -4.07 8.28 -11.59
CA GLY A 27 -4.10 7.28 -12.66
C GLY A 27 -3.92 7.89 -14.04
N ARG A 28 -4.38 9.14 -14.26
CA ARG A 28 -4.22 9.86 -15.52
C ARG A 28 -2.76 10.09 -15.93
N LEU A 29 -1.82 10.08 -14.99
CA LEU A 29 -0.38 10.24 -15.26
C LEU A 29 0.24 8.99 -15.91
N CYS A 30 -0.36 7.82 -15.73
CA CYS A 30 0.20 6.54 -16.18
C CYS A 30 -0.84 5.57 -16.74
N ALA A 31 -2.01 6.08 -17.14
CA ALA A 31 -3.17 5.28 -17.57
C ALA A 31 -3.56 4.17 -16.55
N GLY A 32 -3.41 4.45 -15.26
CA GLY A 32 -3.79 3.50 -14.21
C GLY A 32 -2.90 2.26 -14.14
N ARG A 33 -1.60 2.34 -14.47
CA ARG A 33 -0.68 1.19 -14.50
C ARG A 33 -0.66 0.33 -13.23
N CYS A 34 -0.91 0.90 -12.04
CA CYS A 34 -1.02 0.13 -10.80
C CYS A 34 -2.31 -0.72 -10.68
N CYS A 35 -3.32 -0.43 -11.50
CA CYS A 35 -4.57 -1.17 -11.60
C CYS A 35 -4.59 -2.13 -12.80
N GLN A 36 -3.54 -2.14 -13.63
CA GLN A 36 -3.45 -3.06 -14.77
C GLN A 36 -2.79 -4.36 -14.33
N PRO A 37 -3.46 -5.53 -14.48
CA PRO A 37 -2.82 -6.80 -14.20
C PRO A 37 -1.65 -7.02 -15.18
N LEU A 38 -0.53 -7.54 -14.67
CA LEU A 38 0.54 -8.04 -15.52
C LEU A 38 0.26 -9.52 -15.85
N GLU A 39 0.13 -9.82 -17.15
CA GLU A 39 -0.07 -11.19 -17.62
C GLU A 39 1.06 -12.11 -17.14
N GLY A 40 0.70 -13.29 -16.61
CA GLY A 40 1.66 -14.27 -16.10
C GLY A 40 2.25 -13.94 -14.72
N GLU A 41 1.94 -12.78 -14.13
CA GLU A 41 2.41 -12.38 -12.80
C GLU A 41 1.27 -12.32 -11.78
N ASN A 42 1.54 -12.77 -10.54
CA ASN A 42 0.64 -12.51 -9.42
C ASN A 42 0.79 -11.06 -8.93
N THR A 43 0.27 -10.13 -9.72
CA THR A 43 0.21 -8.71 -9.36
C THR A 43 -1.01 -8.43 -8.51
N GLY A 44 -0.80 -7.75 -7.39
CA GLY A 44 -1.86 -7.49 -6.42
C GLY A 44 -1.34 -6.67 -5.25
N MET A 45 -2.19 -6.48 -4.26
CA MET A 45 -1.87 -5.72 -3.07
C MET A 45 -1.91 -6.61 -1.85
N LEU A 46 -0.85 -6.55 -1.04
CA LEU A 46 -0.83 -7.27 0.23
C LEU A 46 -1.91 -6.70 1.14
N LEU A 47 -2.67 -7.61 1.74
CA LEU A 47 -3.70 -7.29 2.70
C LEU A 47 -3.10 -7.13 4.10
N PHE A 48 -3.66 -6.21 4.87
CA PHE A 48 -3.37 -6.14 6.30
C PHE A 48 -4.04 -7.32 7.02
N PRO A 49 -3.46 -7.84 8.13
CA PRO A 49 -4.04 -8.95 8.86
C PRO A 49 -5.53 -8.74 9.20
N GLY A 50 -6.38 -9.68 8.77
CA GLY A 50 -7.84 -9.63 8.95
C GLY A 50 -8.60 -8.92 7.83
N GLU A 51 -7.92 -8.28 6.88
CA GLU A 51 -8.57 -7.58 5.77
C GLU A 51 -9.18 -8.53 4.72
N ALA A 52 -8.67 -9.76 4.60
CA ALA A 52 -9.18 -10.77 3.66
C ALA A 52 -10.66 -11.10 3.85
N ALA A 53 -11.16 -11.06 5.09
CA ALA A 53 -12.56 -11.32 5.41
C ALA A 53 -13.52 -10.34 4.70
N TYR A 54 -13.07 -9.12 4.37
CA TYR A 54 -13.87 -8.17 3.60
C TYR A 54 -14.18 -8.65 2.17
N TYR A 55 -13.29 -9.46 1.60
CA TYR A 55 -13.35 -9.90 0.20
C TYR A 55 -13.96 -11.28 0.02
N GLU A 56 -14.31 -11.98 1.10
CA GLU A 56 -14.92 -13.30 1.02
C GLU A 56 -16.28 -13.22 0.30
N GLY A 57 -16.38 -13.96 -0.81
CA GLY A 57 -17.58 -13.96 -1.66
C GLY A 57 -17.83 -12.65 -2.45
N LEU A 58 -16.93 -11.68 -2.41
CA LEU A 58 -17.07 -10.43 -3.17
C LEU A 58 -16.67 -10.63 -4.64
N PRO A 59 -17.59 -10.47 -5.62
CA PRO A 59 -17.27 -10.70 -7.03
C PRO A 59 -16.19 -9.74 -7.55
N GLY A 60 -15.30 -10.24 -8.40
CA GLY A 60 -14.22 -9.44 -9.01
C GLY A 60 -12.95 -9.31 -8.16
N TYR A 61 -12.92 -9.94 -6.99
CA TYR A 61 -11.78 -9.97 -6.09
C TYR A 61 -11.36 -11.41 -5.78
N THR A 62 -10.06 -11.66 -5.76
CA THR A 62 -9.49 -12.96 -5.39
C THR A 62 -8.39 -12.76 -4.37
N VAL A 63 -8.49 -13.45 -3.23
CA VAL A 63 -7.44 -13.48 -2.21
C VAL A 63 -6.60 -14.74 -2.41
N LYS A 64 -5.27 -14.58 -2.49
CA LYS A 64 -4.31 -15.68 -2.61
C LYS A 64 -3.34 -15.64 -1.43
N SER A 65 -3.09 -16.80 -0.82
CA SER A 65 -2.03 -16.93 0.18
C SER A 65 -0.66 -17.00 -0.51
N THR A 66 0.29 -16.17 -0.06
CA THR A 66 1.67 -16.13 -0.55
C THR A 66 2.65 -16.12 0.62
N PRO A 67 3.96 -16.41 0.42
CA PRO A 67 4.95 -16.27 1.48
C PRO A 67 5.04 -14.85 2.07
N ALA A 68 4.68 -13.82 1.28
CA ALA A 68 4.66 -12.44 1.72
C ALA A 68 3.42 -12.12 2.59
N GLY A 69 2.34 -12.89 2.48
CA GLY A 69 1.06 -12.69 3.15
C GLY A 69 -0.12 -12.95 2.22
N GLU A 70 -1.32 -12.56 2.65
CA GLU A 70 -2.50 -12.59 1.79
C GLU A 70 -2.41 -11.48 0.74
N LEU A 71 -2.58 -11.85 -0.53
CA LEU A 71 -2.48 -10.97 -1.68
C LEU A 71 -3.85 -10.87 -2.34
N LEU A 72 -4.37 -9.64 -2.46
CA LEU A 72 -5.60 -9.36 -3.19
C LEU A 72 -5.28 -9.04 -4.65
N THR A 73 -5.99 -9.71 -5.56
CA THR A 73 -6.02 -9.39 -6.98
C THR A 73 -7.41 -8.92 -7.40
N CYS A 74 -7.49 -7.94 -8.30
CA CYS A 74 -8.75 -7.43 -8.88
C CYS A 74 -8.58 -7.18 -10.38
N SER A 75 -9.68 -6.90 -11.10
CA SER A 75 -9.66 -6.59 -12.54
C SER A 75 -9.10 -5.21 -12.90
N GLY A 76 -8.79 -4.38 -11.90
CA GLY A 76 -8.41 -2.97 -12.09
C GLY A 76 -9.60 -2.00 -12.04
N GLU A 77 -10.82 -2.51 -12.18
CA GLU A 77 -12.06 -1.75 -12.04
C GLU A 77 -12.66 -2.02 -10.67
N CYS A 78 -12.39 -1.14 -9.71
CA CYS A 78 -12.85 -1.28 -8.33
C CYS A 78 -13.49 0.01 -7.82
N ARG A 79 -14.56 -0.15 -7.02
CA ARG A 79 -15.09 0.97 -6.24
C ARG A 79 -14.04 1.38 -5.21
N ARG A 80 -13.93 2.68 -4.96
CA ARG A 80 -12.92 3.21 -4.02
C ARG A 80 -13.11 2.65 -2.62
N GLU A 81 -14.37 2.52 -2.17
CA GLU A 81 -14.73 1.93 -0.88
C GLU A 81 -14.22 0.48 -0.71
N ASP A 82 -14.19 -0.30 -1.79
CA ASP A 82 -13.74 -1.70 -1.80
C ASP A 82 -12.22 -1.84 -1.89
N ARG A 83 -11.47 -0.75 -2.09
CA ARG A 83 -10.00 -0.81 -2.16
C ARG A 83 -9.41 -1.23 -0.81
N PRO A 84 -8.44 -2.16 -0.79
CA PRO A 84 -7.74 -2.52 0.43
C PRO A 84 -6.91 -1.35 0.92
N LEU A 85 -6.51 -1.38 2.18
CA LEU A 85 -5.72 -0.33 2.82
C LEU A 85 -4.42 -0.08 2.05
N SER A 86 -3.75 -1.13 1.58
CA SER A 86 -2.55 -0.99 0.75
C SER A 86 -2.81 -0.21 -0.55
N CYS A 87 -3.94 -0.40 -1.24
CA CYS A 87 -4.31 0.41 -2.41
C CYS A 87 -4.54 1.88 -2.05
N ARG A 88 -5.04 2.15 -0.84
CA ARG A 88 -5.35 3.50 -0.36
C ARG A 88 -4.09 4.25 0.07
N LEU A 89 -3.10 3.55 0.59
CA LEU A 89 -1.80 4.10 1.00
C LEU A 89 -0.84 4.34 -0.18
N PHE A 90 -0.99 3.56 -1.26
CA PHE A 90 -0.11 3.62 -2.43
C PHE A 90 -0.01 5.05 -3.01
N PRO A 91 1.20 5.57 -3.33
CA PRO A 91 2.49 4.87 -3.42
C PRO A 91 3.35 4.99 -2.15
N LEU A 92 2.76 5.32 -1.02
CA LEU A 92 3.44 5.44 0.26
C LEU A 92 3.15 4.24 1.15
N LEU A 93 3.97 4.06 2.18
CA LEU A 93 3.65 3.18 3.29
C LEU A 93 4.15 3.78 4.62
N PRO A 94 3.45 3.50 5.73
CA PRO A 94 4.00 3.74 7.06
C PRO A 94 5.11 2.71 7.34
N VAL A 95 6.17 3.16 8.00
CA VAL A 95 7.27 2.30 8.43
C VAL A 95 7.60 2.58 9.90
N LEU A 96 7.92 1.54 10.66
CA LEU A 96 8.24 1.64 12.09
C LEU A 96 9.74 1.85 12.29
N ARG A 97 10.13 2.89 13.04
CA ARG A 97 11.51 3.15 13.43
C ARG A 97 11.60 3.29 14.95
N ALA A 98 12.81 3.33 15.49
CA ALA A 98 13.03 3.45 16.93
C ALA A 98 12.39 4.72 17.54
N ASP A 99 12.31 5.80 16.75
CA ASP A 99 11.69 7.07 17.13
C ASP A 99 10.23 7.20 16.66
N GLY A 100 9.59 6.08 16.33
CA GLY A 100 8.17 5.98 15.97
C GLY A 100 7.90 5.81 14.47
N VAL A 101 6.65 6.09 14.08
CA VAL A 101 6.17 5.89 12.71
C VAL A 101 6.71 6.97 11.78
N LYS A 102 7.34 6.55 10.69
CA LYS A 102 7.76 7.39 9.57
C LYS A 102 6.96 7.02 8.31
N VAL A 103 7.08 7.84 7.27
CA VAL A 103 6.46 7.60 5.97
C VAL A 103 7.55 7.45 4.93
N ALA A 104 7.53 6.31 4.23
CA ALA A 104 8.43 6.01 3.13
C ALA A 104 7.65 5.99 1.82
N THR A 105 8.35 6.30 0.72
CA THR A 105 7.89 5.91 -0.60
C THR A 105 8.11 4.41 -0.74
N ASP A 106 7.09 3.67 -1.16
CA ASP A 106 7.22 2.22 -1.36
C ASP A 106 8.20 1.94 -2.50
N LEU A 107 9.32 1.28 -2.19
CA LEU A 107 10.32 0.93 -3.18
C LEU A 107 9.76 -0.03 -4.24
N ARG A 108 8.78 -0.86 -3.88
CA ARG A 108 8.06 -1.75 -4.81
C ARG A 108 7.20 -0.97 -5.81
N ALA A 109 6.81 0.26 -5.46
CA ALA A 109 6.02 1.12 -6.35
C ALA A 109 6.88 1.78 -7.44
N ARG A 110 8.21 1.88 -7.28
CA ARG A 110 9.10 2.59 -8.23
C ARG A 110 9.01 2.11 -9.70
N PRO A 111 8.96 0.80 -10.01
CA PRO A 111 8.82 0.35 -11.40
C PRO A 111 7.44 0.62 -12.02
N VAL A 112 6.41 0.88 -11.20
CA VAL A 112 5.01 0.95 -11.64
C VAL A 112 4.46 2.39 -11.59
N CYS A 113 4.80 3.16 -10.55
CA CYS A 113 4.22 4.47 -10.27
C CYS A 113 5.21 5.62 -10.52
N PRO A 114 4.89 6.59 -11.38
CA PRO A 114 5.76 7.75 -11.61
C PRO A 114 5.94 8.60 -10.34
N LEU A 115 4.93 8.68 -9.47
CA LEU A 115 5.02 9.45 -8.22
C LEU A 115 6.02 8.84 -7.22
N ALA A 116 6.21 7.52 -7.25
CA ALA A 116 7.22 6.86 -6.43
C ALA A 116 8.66 7.21 -6.87
N ARG A 117 8.85 7.65 -8.12
CA ARG A 117 10.15 8.12 -8.62
C ARG A 117 10.44 9.57 -8.21
N GLN A 118 9.41 10.41 -8.21
CA GLN A 118 9.49 11.81 -7.79
C GLN A 118 9.63 11.98 -6.28
N GLY A 119 9.07 11.04 -5.50
CA GLY A 119 9.16 11.02 -4.06
C GLY A 119 8.04 11.79 -3.35
N LYS A 120 8.05 11.73 -2.01
CA LYS A 120 6.96 12.24 -1.16
C LYS A 120 6.68 13.75 -1.27
N SER A 121 7.64 14.55 -1.74
CA SER A 121 7.46 16.01 -1.92
C SER A 121 6.53 16.33 -3.08
N ALA A 122 6.35 15.42 -4.03
CA ALA A 122 5.41 15.56 -5.15
C ALA A 122 3.96 15.18 -4.79
N LEU A 123 3.71 14.75 -3.55
CA LEU A 123 2.41 14.31 -3.08
C LEU A 123 1.77 15.37 -2.17
N ARG A 124 0.44 15.32 -2.07
CA ARG A 124 -0.33 16.14 -1.12
C ARG A 124 0.18 15.94 0.30
N GLN A 125 0.45 17.04 1.01
CA GLN A 125 0.96 16.98 2.38
C GLN A 125 -0.08 16.36 3.32
N GLU A 126 -1.36 16.59 3.10
CA GLU A 126 -2.43 15.97 3.88
C GLU A 126 -2.42 14.45 3.72
N PHE A 127 -2.16 13.95 2.51
CA PHE A 127 -2.02 12.51 2.25
C PHE A 127 -0.81 11.93 3.01
N VAL A 128 0.35 12.59 2.94
CA VAL A 128 1.55 12.15 3.68
C VAL A 128 1.30 12.13 5.20
N GLN A 129 0.61 13.13 5.74
CA GLN A 129 0.25 13.19 7.16
C GLN A 129 -0.77 12.11 7.54
N ALA A 130 -1.76 11.84 6.69
CA ALA A 130 -2.72 10.77 6.89
C ALA A 130 -2.07 9.39 6.88
N VAL A 131 -1.11 9.12 5.98
CA VAL A 131 -0.31 7.88 6.00
C VAL A 131 0.45 7.73 7.31
N ARG A 132 1.04 8.82 7.84
CA ARG A 132 1.71 8.79 9.16
C ARG A 132 0.72 8.50 10.29
N ALA A 133 -0.44 9.15 10.29
CA ALA A 133 -1.47 8.94 11.29
C ALA A 133 -2.04 7.51 11.24
N CYS A 134 -2.30 6.99 10.04
CA CYS A 134 -2.71 5.61 9.82
C CYS A 134 -1.66 4.63 10.35
N GLY A 135 -0.37 4.87 10.10
CA GLY A 135 0.70 4.04 10.67
C GLY A 135 0.77 4.06 12.19
N ARG A 136 0.45 5.21 12.83
CA ARG A 136 0.37 5.32 14.30
C ARG A 136 -0.79 4.52 14.84
N LEU A 137 -1.98 4.68 14.25
CA LEU A 137 -3.17 3.88 14.58
C LEU A 137 -2.85 2.39 14.47
N LEU A 138 -2.38 1.93 13.32
CA LEU A 138 -2.02 0.52 13.10
C LEU A 138 -0.93 0.00 14.05
N ALA A 139 -0.08 0.86 14.61
CA ALA A 139 0.94 0.45 15.58
C ALA A 139 0.37 0.18 16.98
N GLU A 140 -0.89 0.58 17.25
CA GLU A 140 -1.57 0.35 18.52
C GLU A 140 -2.13 -1.07 18.64
N ASP A 141 -2.41 -1.74 17.52
CA ASP A 141 -2.79 -3.16 17.50
C ASP A 141 -1.59 -4.08 17.27
N GLU A 142 -1.50 -5.16 18.04
CA GLU A 142 -0.36 -6.07 18.02
C GLU A 142 -0.18 -6.79 16.67
N ASN A 143 -1.27 -7.24 16.04
CA ASN A 143 -1.20 -7.96 14.77
C ASN A 143 -0.82 -7.02 13.63
N GLN A 144 -1.42 -5.83 13.61
CA GLN A 144 -1.10 -4.78 12.63
C GLN A 144 0.34 -4.29 12.81
N ARG A 145 0.80 -4.07 14.04
CA ARG A 145 2.17 -3.67 14.36
C ARG A 145 3.20 -4.68 13.88
N ARG A 146 2.98 -5.99 14.09
CA ARG A 146 3.87 -7.04 13.57
C ARG A 146 3.94 -7.02 12.05
N PHE A 147 2.81 -6.81 11.38
CA PHE A 147 2.79 -6.71 9.92
C PHE A 147 3.52 -5.46 9.41
N LEU A 148 3.35 -4.31 10.07
CA LEU A 148 4.13 -3.10 9.79
C LEU A 148 5.63 -3.29 9.98
N MET A 149 6.06 -4.06 10.99
CA MET A 149 7.46 -4.42 11.18
C MET A 149 7.98 -5.29 10.02
N LYS A 150 7.18 -6.27 9.54
CA LYS A 150 7.53 -7.08 8.36
C LYS A 150 7.66 -6.21 7.10
N LEU A 151 6.69 -5.33 6.84
CA LEU A 151 6.75 -4.40 5.70
C LEU A 151 7.96 -3.45 5.81
N THR A 152 8.26 -2.99 7.01
CA THR A 152 9.44 -2.16 7.29
C THR A 152 10.73 -2.88 6.91
N ALA A 153 10.92 -4.12 7.40
CA ALA A 153 12.10 -4.91 7.10
C ALA A 153 12.26 -5.13 5.60
N GLN A 154 11.16 -5.45 4.89
CA GLN A 154 11.17 -5.58 3.43
C GLN A 154 11.62 -4.31 2.71
N GLN A 155 11.22 -3.12 3.19
CA GLN A 155 11.69 -1.86 2.60
C GLN A 155 13.17 -1.61 2.88
N ASP A 156 13.65 -1.96 4.07
CA ASP A 156 15.05 -1.82 4.44
C ASP A 156 15.93 -2.77 3.62
N ASP A 157 15.49 -4.01 3.39
CA ASP A 157 16.16 -4.99 2.53
C ASP A 157 16.22 -4.51 1.06
N LEU A 158 15.09 -4.03 0.52
CA LEU A 158 15.04 -3.46 -0.84
C LEU A 158 15.93 -2.23 -0.98
N LYS A 159 16.01 -1.41 0.07
CA LYS A 159 16.90 -0.26 0.11
C LYS A 159 18.36 -0.70 0.09
N ALA A 160 18.74 -1.67 0.93
CA ALA A 160 20.09 -2.20 0.98
C ALA A 160 20.52 -2.81 -0.36
N LEU A 161 19.66 -3.63 -0.99
CA LEU A 161 19.91 -4.20 -2.31
C LEU A 161 20.09 -3.11 -3.38
N ARG A 162 19.24 -2.09 -3.37
CA ARG A 162 19.37 -0.96 -4.29
C ARG A 162 20.65 -0.17 -4.04
N ASP A 163 21.03 0.06 -2.79
CA ASP A 163 22.25 0.81 -2.48
C ASP A 163 23.50 -0.02 -2.85
N GLN A 164 23.43 -1.35 -2.80
CA GLN A 164 24.49 -2.28 -3.23
C GLN A 164 24.60 -2.44 -4.76
N PHE A 165 23.48 -2.51 -5.49
CA PHE A 165 23.46 -2.85 -6.92
C PHE A 165 22.89 -1.76 -7.84
N GLY A 166 22.35 -0.67 -7.29
CA GLY A 166 21.69 0.40 -8.05
C GLY A 166 22.65 1.46 -8.63
N GLY A 167 23.96 1.32 -8.41
CA GLY A 167 24.99 2.14 -9.02
C GLY A 167 25.45 1.57 -10.36
N GLY A 168 24.85 2.01 -11.48
CA GLY A 168 25.36 1.68 -12.81
C GLY A 168 24.39 1.87 -13.96
N SER A 169 24.04 3.12 -14.29
CA SER A 169 23.74 3.57 -15.66
C SER A 169 23.69 5.10 -15.68
N HIS A 170 24.88 5.71 -15.63
CA HIS A 170 25.12 6.93 -16.40
C HIS A 170 25.53 6.47 -17.80
N VAL A 171 24.57 6.46 -18.72
CA VAL A 171 24.80 6.59 -20.16
C VAL A 171 23.90 7.72 -20.62
#